data_AF-A0A8T5UDM9-F1
#
_entry.id   AF-A0A8T5UDM9-F1
#
_cell.length_a   1.000
_cell.length_b   1.000
_cell.length_c   1.000
_cell.angle_alpha   90.00
_cell.angle_beta   90.00
_cell.angle_gamma   90.00
#
_symmetry.space_group_name_H-M   'P 1'
#
loop_
_entity.id
_entity.type
_entity.pdbx_description
1 polymer ?
#
loop_
_entity_poly.entity_id
_entity_poly.type
_entity_poly.pdbx_seq_one_letter_code
_entity_poly.pdbx_strand_id
1 'polypeptide(L)'
;MSFRAIKPTKTNLMNLQKRLRFAIKGEKFLELKREQLMDQIKHHWSDYKKSQDTFFHLYRESLIKLHQSYKEMGKRDLVLISEMSRIQYKPVVNIRQVKKLGMTISEIDFNLDTINKLPAYNFENSSHFLDNLILKGREFFDALIKFAEQEDIIINYALNFKKINRRINGLKNNIIPSLKLDIKLIREMIEEIDRENFVRLKKTKDLIKKNKIKMVG
;
A
#
# COMPACT_ATOMS: atom_id res chain seq x y z
N MET A 1 -29.14 -6.29 12.69
CA MET A 1 -30.21 -5.28 12.58
C MET A 1 -29.56 -3.93 12.27
N SER A 2 -29.81 -3.33 11.11
CA SER A 2 -29.25 -2.01 10.74
C SER A 2 -30.37 -0.98 10.65
N PHE A 3 -30.29 0.02 11.52
CA PHE A 3 -31.25 1.09 11.80
C PHE A 3 -31.28 2.21 10.75
N ARG A 4 -31.28 1.86 9.46
CA ARG A 4 -31.65 2.81 8.41
C ARG A 4 -32.75 2.18 7.57
N ALA A 5 -33.99 2.35 8.02
CA ALA A 5 -35.16 2.12 7.20
C ALA A 5 -35.09 3.09 6.00
N ILE A 6 -34.48 2.65 4.91
CA ILE A 6 -34.49 3.38 3.65
C ILE A 6 -35.94 3.44 3.21
N LYS A 7 -36.51 4.64 3.15
CA LYS A 7 -37.92 4.81 2.77
C LYS A 7 -38.16 4.17 1.40
N PRO A 8 -39.17 3.30 1.24
CA PRO A 8 -39.43 2.60 -0.01
C PRO A 8 -40.00 3.59 -1.04
N THR A 9 -39.11 4.20 -1.81
CA THR A 9 -39.45 5.16 -2.87
C THR A 9 -38.69 4.81 -4.14
N LYS A 10 -39.31 5.06 -5.30
CA LYS A 10 -38.72 4.77 -6.62
C LYS A 10 -37.35 5.45 -6.79
N THR A 11 -37.17 6.66 -6.22
CA THR A 11 -35.88 7.37 -6.20
C THR A 11 -34.80 6.62 -5.41
N ASN A 12 -35.14 6.11 -4.22
CA ASN A 12 -34.19 5.34 -3.41
C ASN A 12 -33.84 4.01 -4.07
N LEU A 13 -34.80 3.33 -4.69
CA LEU A 13 -34.56 2.12 -5.48
C LEU A 13 -33.56 2.40 -6.61
N MET A 14 -33.76 3.48 -7.37
CA MET A 14 -32.86 3.86 -8.46
C MET A 14 -31.44 4.20 -7.95
N ASN A 15 -31.34 4.86 -6.80
CA ASN A 15 -30.06 5.17 -6.16
C ASN A 15 -29.31 3.91 -5.70
N LEU A 16 -30.02 2.93 -5.12
CA LEU A 16 -29.43 1.65 -4.72
C LEU A 16 -28.97 0.84 -5.93
N GLN A 17 -29.74 0.80 -7.01
CA GLN A 17 -29.33 0.16 -8.26
C GLN A 17 -28.08 0.81 -8.87
N LYS A 18 -28.00 2.15 -8.84
CA LYS A 18 -26.79 2.89 -9.25
C LYS A 18 -25.59 2.49 -8.40
N ARG A 19 -25.74 2.43 -7.07
CA ARG A 19 -24.69 1.99 -6.14
C ARG A 19 -24.26 0.56 -6.40
N LEU A 20 -25.19 -0.36 -6.65
CA LEU A 20 -24.88 -1.75 -6.98
C LEU A 20 -24.06 -1.85 -8.28
N ARG A 21 -24.47 -1.15 -9.34
CA ARG A 21 -23.71 -1.10 -10.60
C ARG A 21 -22.30 -0.53 -10.40
N PHE A 22 -22.18 0.53 -9.58
CA PHE A 22 -20.89 1.11 -9.25
C PHE A 22 -20.01 0.14 -8.45
N ALA A 23 -20.58 -0.57 -7.47
CA ALA A 23 -19.86 -1.56 -6.67
C ALA A 23 -19.31 -2.71 -7.52
N ILE A 24 -20.11 -3.23 -8.47
CA ILE A 24 -19.67 -4.29 -9.41
C ILE A 24 -18.55 -3.78 -10.33
N LYS A 25 -18.71 -2.57 -10.90
CA LYS A 25 -17.63 -1.97 -11.72
C LYS A 25 -16.35 -1.75 -10.91
N GLY A 26 -16.49 -1.26 -9.68
CA GLY A 26 -15.38 -1.03 -8.78
C GLY A 26 -14.66 -2.31 -8.38
N GLU A 27 -15.40 -3.39 -8.16
CA GLU A 27 -14.83 -4.72 -7.88
C GLU A 27 -14.00 -5.24 -9.07
N LYS A 28 -14.56 -5.23 -10.29
CA LYS A 28 -13.80 -5.58 -11.51
C LYS A 28 -12.56 -4.71 -11.72
N PHE A 29 -12.66 -3.41 -11.48
CA PHE A 29 -11.50 -2.50 -11.57
C PHE A 29 -10.41 -2.83 -10.55
N LEU A 30 -10.81 -3.15 -9.31
CA LEU A 30 -9.86 -3.54 -8.27
C LEU A 30 -9.20 -4.89 -8.56
N GLU A 31 -9.90 -5.83 -9.21
CA GLU A 31 -9.30 -7.08 -9.68
C GLU A 31 -8.18 -6.83 -10.70
N LEU A 32 -8.43 -5.99 -11.71
CA LEU A 32 -7.41 -5.60 -12.69
C LEU A 32 -6.21 -4.93 -12.01
N LYS A 33 -6.46 -4.02 -11.06
CA LYS A 33 -5.39 -3.37 -10.30
C LYS A 33 -4.60 -4.37 -9.44
N ARG A 34 -5.25 -5.40 -8.89
CA ARG A 34 -4.60 -6.45 -8.12
C ARG A 34 -3.67 -7.30 -9.00
N GLU A 35 -4.09 -7.62 -10.22
CA GLU A 35 -3.26 -8.33 -11.20
C GLU A 35 -2.03 -7.51 -11.58
N GLN A 36 -2.21 -6.23 -11.91
CA GLN A 36 -1.10 -5.33 -12.19
C GLN A 36 -0.11 -5.26 -11.01
N LEU A 37 -0.58 -5.15 -9.77
CA LEU A 37 0.29 -5.15 -8.59
C LEU A 37 1.06 -6.46 -8.43
N MET A 38 0.43 -7.60 -8.73
CA MET A 38 1.10 -8.90 -8.68
C MET A 38 2.25 -8.95 -9.70
N ASP A 39 2.05 -8.41 -10.90
CA ASP A 39 3.10 -8.37 -11.91
C ASP A 39 4.23 -7.43 -11.51
N GLN A 40 3.93 -6.27 -10.89
CA GLN A 40 4.96 -5.38 -10.35
C GLN A 40 5.77 -6.05 -9.23
N ILE A 41 5.12 -6.79 -8.33
CA ILE A 41 5.81 -7.54 -7.28
C ILE A 41 6.76 -8.55 -7.90
N LYS A 42 6.31 -9.32 -8.91
CA LYS A 42 7.16 -10.30 -9.60
C LYS A 42 8.34 -9.64 -10.32
N HIS A 43 8.11 -8.49 -10.96
CA HIS A 43 9.14 -7.74 -11.67
C HIS A 43 10.25 -7.27 -10.71
N HIS A 44 9.88 -6.66 -9.59
CA HIS A 44 10.84 -6.14 -8.61
C HIS A 44 11.46 -7.23 -7.71
N TRP A 45 10.85 -8.42 -7.63
CA TRP A 45 11.34 -9.51 -6.78
C TRP A 45 12.76 -9.95 -7.14
N SER A 46 13.10 -10.02 -8.43
CA SER A 46 14.44 -10.41 -8.87
C SER A 46 15.48 -9.39 -8.41
N ASP A 47 15.19 -8.09 -8.55
CA ASP A 47 16.11 -7.02 -8.19
C ASP A 47 16.29 -6.93 -6.67
N TYR A 48 15.22 -7.11 -5.90
CA TYR A 48 15.32 -7.24 -4.44
C TYR A 48 16.19 -8.43 -4.03
N LYS A 49 16.00 -9.59 -4.66
CA LYS A 49 16.82 -10.78 -4.34
C LYS A 49 18.30 -10.55 -4.64
N LYS A 50 18.61 -9.99 -5.81
CA LYS A 50 19.98 -9.62 -6.15
C LYS A 50 20.57 -8.63 -5.14
N SER A 51 19.82 -7.57 -4.81
CA SER A 51 20.27 -6.56 -3.85
C SER A 51 20.48 -7.16 -2.46
N GLN A 52 19.59 -8.05 -2.02
CA GLN A 52 19.70 -8.78 -0.76
C GLN A 52 20.96 -9.64 -0.70
N ASP A 53 21.23 -10.41 -1.76
CA ASP A 53 22.41 -11.28 -1.84
C ASP A 53 23.69 -10.45 -1.85
N THR A 54 23.74 -9.36 -2.63
CA THR A 54 24.90 -8.45 -2.65
C THR A 54 25.14 -7.80 -1.29
N PHE A 55 24.08 -7.39 -0.59
CA PHE A 55 24.16 -6.82 0.75
C PHE A 55 24.74 -7.83 1.74
N PHE A 56 24.22 -9.06 1.79
CA PHE A 56 24.72 -10.09 2.70
C PHE A 56 26.16 -10.52 2.38
N HIS A 57 26.53 -10.54 1.10
CA HIS A 57 27.91 -10.79 0.68
C HIS A 57 28.86 -9.72 1.23
N LEU A 58 28.59 -8.43 0.94
CA LEU A 58 29.42 -7.32 1.38
C LEU A 58 29.42 -7.13 2.90
N TYR A 59 28.31 -7.45 3.57
CA TYR A 59 28.23 -7.48 5.02
C TYR A 59 29.21 -8.48 5.62
N ARG A 60 29.24 -9.71 5.10
CA ARG A 60 30.16 -10.76 5.55
C ARG A 60 31.61 -10.36 5.27
N GLU A 61 31.92 -9.86 4.08
CA GLU A 61 33.26 -9.38 3.75
C GLU A 61 33.72 -8.26 4.72
N SER A 62 32.85 -7.28 4.97
CA SER A 62 33.15 -6.17 5.87
C SER A 62 33.40 -6.64 7.30
N LEU A 63 32.64 -7.61 7.79
CA LEU A 63 32.87 -8.20 9.13
C LEU A 63 34.20 -8.95 9.21
N ILE A 64 34.59 -9.67 8.16
CA ILE A 64 35.89 -10.36 8.10
C ILE A 64 37.02 -9.32 8.15
N LYS A 65 36.93 -8.25 7.36
CA LYS A 65 37.92 -7.15 7.36
C LYS A 65 37.97 -6.41 8.70
N LEU A 66 36.82 -6.24 9.36
CA LEU A 66 36.72 -5.65 10.68
C LEU A 66 37.46 -6.52 11.71
N HIS A 67 37.24 -7.84 11.66
CA HIS A 67 37.93 -8.77 12.54
C HIS A 67 39.45 -8.80 12.30
N GLN A 68 39.89 -8.77 11.04
CA GLN A 68 41.31 -8.66 10.68
C GLN A 68 41.92 -7.36 11.25
N SER A 69 41.23 -6.24 11.11
CA SER A 69 41.65 -4.96 11.67
C SER A 69 41.73 -5.00 13.20
N TYR A 70 40.76 -5.62 13.87
CA TYR A 70 40.80 -5.81 15.33
C TYR A 70 41.94 -6.69 15.79
N LYS A 71 42.31 -7.72 15.02
CA LYS A 71 43.40 -8.63 15.38
C LYS A 71 44.76 -7.94 15.34
N GLU A 72 44.98 -7.06 14.35
CA GLU A 72 46.25 -6.38 14.14
C GLU A 72 46.38 -5.10 14.99
N MET A 73 45.35 -4.25 14.99
CA MET A 73 45.41 -2.93 15.65
C MET A 73 44.84 -2.95 17.07
N GLY A 74 44.16 -4.04 17.46
CA GLY A 74 43.38 -4.05 18.70
C GLY A 74 42.09 -3.23 18.60
N LYS A 75 41.11 -3.58 19.45
CA LYS A 75 39.80 -2.92 19.45
C LYS A 75 39.87 -1.45 19.85
N ARG A 76 40.76 -1.10 20.79
CA ARG A 76 40.85 0.25 21.36
C ARG A 76 41.26 1.28 20.31
N ASP A 77 42.30 0.98 19.55
CA ASP A 77 42.86 1.92 18.58
C ASP A 77 41.90 2.12 17.40
N LEU A 78 41.19 1.07 16.96
CA LEU A 78 40.16 1.19 15.95
C LEU A 78 38.99 2.09 16.39
N VAL A 79 38.57 1.96 17.66
CA VAL A 79 37.51 2.82 18.22
C VAL A 79 37.96 4.28 18.28
N LEU A 80 39.19 4.54 18.72
CA LEU A 80 39.75 5.89 18.75
C LEU A 80 39.79 6.51 17.35
N ILE A 81 40.26 5.77 16.35
CA ILE A 81 40.26 6.21 14.94
C ILE A 81 38.84 6.52 14.46
N SER A 82 37.86 5.69 14.82
CA SER A 82 36.45 5.92 14.46
C SER A 82 35.92 7.22 15.08
N GLU A 83 36.25 7.51 16.33
CA GLU A 83 35.84 8.75 17.01
C GLU A 83 36.47 9.98 16.36
N MET A 84 37.77 9.94 16.07
CA MET A 84 38.48 11.01 15.37
C MET A 84 37.91 11.24 13.96
N SER A 85 37.57 10.16 13.26
CA SER A 85 36.97 10.21 11.92
C SER A 85 35.63 10.95 11.89
N ARG A 86 34.83 10.91 12.97
CA ARG A 86 33.54 11.64 13.03
C ARG A 86 33.71 13.16 13.02
N ILE A 87 34.87 13.66 13.45
CA ILE A 87 35.17 15.10 13.45
C ILE A 87 35.39 15.57 12.02
N GLN A 88 36.07 14.75 11.21
CA GLN A 88 36.48 15.09 9.84
C GLN A 88 35.42 14.75 8.78
N TYR A 89 34.73 13.62 8.93
CA TYR A 89 33.71 13.14 8.01
C TYR A 89 32.33 13.36 8.60
N LYS A 90 31.51 14.14 7.89
CA LYS A 90 30.12 14.41 8.24
C LYS A 90 29.23 13.77 7.17
N PRO A 91 28.79 12.52 7.35
CA PRO A 91 27.87 11.89 6.42
C PRO A 91 26.53 12.62 6.45
N VAL A 92 25.99 12.94 5.27
CA VAL A 92 24.65 13.51 5.12
C VAL A 92 23.76 12.48 4.46
N VAL A 93 22.64 12.18 5.11
CA VAL A 93 21.60 11.28 4.58
C VAL A 93 20.35 12.11 4.35
N ASN A 94 19.95 12.24 3.09
CA ASN A 94 18.71 12.91 2.72
C ASN A 94 17.70 11.86 2.25
N ILE A 95 16.56 11.79 2.94
CA ILE A 95 15.48 10.89 2.57
C ILE A 95 14.40 11.70 1.84
N ARG A 96 14.14 11.36 0.59
CA ARG A 96 13.12 11.98 -0.25
C ARG A 96 11.97 11.02 -0.44
N GLN A 97 10.75 11.52 -0.33
CA GLN A 97 9.54 10.72 -0.58
C GLN A 97 8.98 11.05 -1.96
N VAL A 98 8.96 10.04 -2.85
CA VAL A 98 8.46 10.18 -4.22
C VAL A 98 7.18 9.38 -4.38
N LYS A 99 6.18 9.97 -5.04
CA LYS A 99 4.92 9.28 -5.35
C LYS A 99 5.03 8.54 -6.68
N LYS A 100 4.99 7.21 -6.66
CA LYS A 100 4.97 6.36 -7.86
C LYS A 100 3.77 5.41 -7.80
N LEU A 101 2.97 5.35 -8.86
CA LEU A 101 1.77 4.50 -8.95
C LEU A 101 0.77 4.65 -7.76
N GLY A 102 0.72 5.84 -7.15
CA GLY A 102 -0.13 6.12 -5.99
C GLY A 102 0.40 5.57 -4.66
N MET A 103 1.67 5.17 -4.61
CA MET A 103 2.41 4.79 -3.42
C MET A 103 3.50 5.81 -3.13
N THR A 104 3.82 6.00 -1.86
CA THR A 104 4.98 6.80 -1.45
C THR A 104 6.16 5.85 -1.29
N ILE A 105 7.22 6.08 -2.05
CA ILE A 105 8.47 5.33 -2.01
C ILE A 105 9.55 6.26 -1.47
N SER A 106 10.44 5.73 -0.64
CA SER A 106 11.57 6.47 -0.10
C SER A 106 12.78 6.32 -1.03
N GLU A 107 13.36 7.43 -1.45
CA GLU A 107 14.67 7.53 -2.10
C GLU A 107 15.67 8.07 -1.07
N ILE A 108 16.85 7.47 -0.99
CA ILE A 108 17.85 7.78 0.02
C ILE A 108 19.11 8.28 -0.69
N ASP A 109 19.36 9.58 -0.61
CA ASP A 109 20.59 10.21 -1.07
C ASP A 109 21.62 10.18 0.05
N PHE A 110 22.68 9.39 -0.12
CA PHE A 110 23.82 9.35 0.81
C PHE A 110 25.02 10.07 0.22
N ASN A 111 25.44 11.13 0.91
CA ASN A 111 26.65 11.87 0.57
C ASN A 111 27.66 11.76 1.70
N LEU A 112 28.80 11.14 1.38
CA LEU A 112 29.98 11.14 2.22
C LEU A 112 31.02 12.07 1.57
N ASP A 113 31.24 13.24 2.18
CA ASP A 113 32.26 14.20 1.75
C ASP A 113 33.67 13.61 1.93
N THR A 114 34.10 12.82 0.95
CA THR A 114 35.44 12.21 0.90
C THR A 114 36.38 12.91 -0.09
N ILE A 115 35.86 13.81 -0.92
CA ILE A 115 36.65 14.46 -1.96
C ILE A 115 37.65 15.42 -1.28
N ASN A 116 38.95 15.20 -1.53
CA ASN A 116 40.08 16.03 -1.09
C ASN A 116 40.40 16.05 0.42
N LYS A 117 40.08 14.99 1.17
CA LYS A 117 40.44 14.88 2.60
C LYS A 117 41.46 13.77 2.84
N LEU A 118 42.50 14.07 3.62
CA LEU A 118 43.43 13.06 4.14
C LEU A 118 42.71 12.08 5.08
N PRO A 119 43.16 10.83 5.24
CA PRO A 119 42.62 9.93 6.24
C PRO A 119 42.67 10.53 7.65
N ALA A 120 41.68 10.20 8.50
CA ALA A 120 41.57 10.74 9.86
C ALA A 120 42.49 10.02 10.88
N TYR A 121 43.43 9.20 10.40
CA TYR A 121 44.31 8.37 11.21
C TYR A 121 45.76 8.51 10.75
N ASN A 122 46.68 8.26 11.68
CA ASN A 122 48.12 8.30 11.46
C ASN A 122 48.66 6.95 11.01
N PHE A 123 49.79 6.95 10.30
CA PHE A 123 50.42 5.74 9.78
C PHE A 123 50.99 4.81 10.87
N GLU A 124 51.54 5.34 11.95
CA GLU A 124 52.25 4.55 12.99
C GLU A 124 51.39 3.49 13.68
N ASN A 125 50.10 3.77 13.91
CA ASN A 125 49.18 2.86 14.61
C ASN A 125 48.06 2.37 13.68
N SER A 126 48.28 2.39 12.36
CA SER A 126 47.32 1.93 11.37
C SER A 126 47.83 0.69 10.64
N SER A 127 46.89 -0.12 10.16
CA SER A 127 47.21 -1.31 9.37
C SER A 127 46.54 -1.21 8.00
N HIS A 128 47.15 -1.80 6.98
CA HIS A 128 46.53 -1.92 5.65
C HIS A 128 45.14 -2.60 5.68
N PHE A 129 44.84 -3.41 6.71
CA PHE A 129 43.50 -3.98 6.89
C PHE A 129 42.43 -2.90 7.18
N LEU A 130 42.80 -1.79 7.83
CA LEU A 130 41.90 -0.65 8.07
C LEU A 130 41.50 0.02 6.75
N ASP A 131 42.46 0.25 5.84
CA ASP A 131 42.17 0.85 4.54
C ASP A 131 41.18 0.00 3.74
N ASN A 132 41.42 -1.31 3.73
CA ASN A 132 40.52 -2.27 3.10
C ASN A 132 39.14 -2.31 3.75
N LEU A 133 39.08 -2.19 5.08
CA LEU A 133 37.83 -2.11 5.82
C LEU A 133 37.05 -0.84 5.45
N ILE A 134 37.72 0.31 5.30
CA ILE A 134 37.07 1.57 4.91
C ILE A 134 36.49 1.47 3.50
N LEU A 135 37.26 0.94 2.55
CA LEU A 135 36.79 0.71 1.17
C LEU A 135 35.58 -0.22 1.13
N LYS A 136 35.68 -1.37 1.80
CA LYS A 136 34.59 -2.36 1.86
C LYS A 136 33.37 -1.85 2.63
N GLY A 137 33.61 -1.06 3.69
CA GLY A 137 32.56 -0.38 4.43
C GLY A 137 31.75 0.57 3.55
N ARG A 138 32.41 1.31 2.64
CA ARG A 138 31.73 2.18 1.67
C ARG A 138 30.86 1.38 0.72
N GLU A 139 31.40 0.35 0.08
CA GLU A 139 30.65 -0.55 -0.80
C GLU A 139 29.45 -1.17 -0.08
N PHE A 140 29.64 -1.58 1.18
CA PHE A 140 28.59 -2.11 2.03
C PHE A 140 27.48 -1.09 2.30
N PHE A 141 27.82 0.16 2.65
CA PHE A 141 26.81 1.21 2.87
C PHE A 141 26.03 1.53 1.60
N ASP A 142 26.69 1.61 0.45
CA ASP A 142 26.02 1.82 -0.84
C ASP A 142 25.06 0.67 -1.18
N ALA A 143 25.47 -0.58 -0.90
CA ALA A 143 24.63 -1.76 -1.08
C ALA A 143 23.45 -1.81 -0.08
N LEU A 144 23.66 -1.38 1.17
CA LEU A 144 22.63 -1.26 2.19
C LEU A 144 21.54 -0.27 1.77
N ILE A 145 21.94 0.88 1.22
CA ILE A 145 20.99 1.90 0.75
C ILE A 145 20.14 1.36 -0.39
N LYS A 146 20.78 0.78 -1.42
CA LYS A 146 20.07 0.15 -2.55
C LYS A 146 19.12 -0.95 -2.08
N PHE A 147 19.57 -1.78 -1.13
CA PHE A 147 18.74 -2.84 -0.57
C PHE A 147 17.52 -2.27 0.17
N ALA A 148 17.70 -1.24 0.99
CA ALA A 148 16.63 -0.59 1.73
C ALA A 148 15.59 0.05 0.78
N GLU A 149 16.02 0.68 -0.32
CA GLU A 149 15.12 1.23 -1.33
C GLU A 149 14.28 0.14 -2.02
N GLN A 150 14.93 -0.95 -2.46
CA GLN A 150 14.21 -2.07 -3.08
C GLN A 150 13.26 -2.77 -2.11
N GLU A 151 13.64 -2.88 -0.84
CA GLU A 151 12.80 -3.44 0.21
C GLU A 151 11.56 -2.58 0.46
N ASP A 152 11.72 -1.25 0.58
CA ASP A 152 10.60 -0.32 0.75
C ASP A 152 9.62 -0.42 -0.42
N ILE A 153 10.12 -0.52 -1.65
CA ILE A 153 9.30 -0.71 -2.86
C ILE A 153 8.43 -1.97 -2.75
N ILE A 154 9.03 -3.13 -2.44
CA ILE A 154 8.31 -4.40 -2.35
C ILE A 154 7.31 -4.41 -1.20
N ILE A 155 7.69 -3.90 -0.03
CA ILE A 155 6.80 -3.82 1.13
C ILE A 155 5.59 -2.95 0.78
N ASN A 156 5.79 -1.81 0.14
CA ASN A 156 4.70 -0.94 -0.29
C ASN A 156 3.76 -1.62 -1.29
N TYR A 157 4.30 -2.34 -2.29
CA TYR A 157 3.46 -3.11 -3.21
C TYR A 157 2.66 -4.20 -2.47
N ALA A 158 3.27 -4.95 -1.57
CA ALA A 158 2.61 -6.00 -0.80
C ALA A 158 1.51 -5.46 0.12
N LEU A 159 1.75 -4.33 0.80
CA LEU A 159 0.75 -3.67 1.64
C LEU A 159 -0.44 -3.19 0.82
N ASN A 160 -0.21 -2.61 -0.36
CA ASN A 160 -1.27 -2.18 -1.26
C ASN A 160 -2.06 -3.37 -1.82
N PHE A 161 -1.37 -4.45 -2.19
CA PHE A 161 -2.00 -5.71 -2.60
C PHE A 161 -2.95 -6.23 -1.50
N LYS A 162 -2.50 -6.29 -0.25
CA LYS A 162 -3.32 -6.71 0.90
C LYS A 162 -4.53 -5.80 1.10
N LYS A 163 -4.36 -4.48 0.99
CA LYS A 163 -5.45 -3.50 1.09
C LYS A 163 -6.50 -3.69 -0.01
N ILE A 164 -6.07 -3.89 -1.26
CA ILE A 164 -6.97 -4.13 -2.40
C ILE A 164 -7.69 -5.46 -2.25
N ASN A 165 -6.98 -6.53 -1.90
CA ASN A 165 -7.57 -7.86 -1.72
C ASN A 165 -8.67 -7.84 -0.64
N ARG A 166 -8.42 -7.15 0.49
CA ARG A 166 -9.43 -6.96 1.54
C ARG A 166 -10.65 -6.18 1.02
N ARG A 167 -10.47 -5.17 0.16
CA ARG A 167 -11.58 -4.40 -0.43
C ARG A 167 -12.40 -5.26 -1.40
N ILE A 168 -11.76 -6.06 -2.24
CA ILE A 168 -12.43 -7.00 -3.14
C ILE A 168 -13.28 -7.97 -2.33
N ASN A 169 -12.71 -8.58 -1.28
CA ASN A 169 -13.44 -9.51 -0.42
C ASN A 169 -14.63 -8.84 0.28
N GLY A 170 -14.46 -7.61 0.78
CA GLY A 170 -15.56 -6.83 1.36
C GLY A 170 -16.66 -6.49 0.35
N LEU A 171 -16.29 -6.22 -0.91
CA LEU A 171 -17.25 -5.99 -1.98
C LEU A 171 -18.02 -7.26 -2.34
N LYS A 172 -17.32 -8.37 -2.59
CA LYS A 172 -17.91 -9.66 -2.99
C LYS A 172 -18.81 -10.27 -1.92
N ASN A 173 -18.35 -10.29 -0.68
CA ASN A 173 -18.99 -11.10 0.36
C ASN A 173 -20.01 -10.29 1.20
N ASN A 174 -19.83 -8.97 1.33
CA ASN A 174 -20.67 -8.15 2.21
C ASN A 174 -21.49 -7.12 1.44
N ILE A 175 -20.84 -6.22 0.70
CA ILE A 175 -21.50 -5.03 0.14
C ILE A 175 -22.43 -5.39 -1.03
N ILE A 176 -21.95 -6.16 -2.01
CA ILE A 176 -22.76 -6.53 -3.18
C ILE A 176 -23.98 -7.37 -2.76
N PRO A 177 -23.85 -8.42 -1.91
CA PRO A 177 -24.99 -9.18 -1.42
C PRO A 177 -25.98 -8.32 -0.62
N SER A 178 -25.49 -7.46 0.30
CA SER A 178 -26.36 -6.56 1.07
C SER A 178 -27.16 -5.62 0.16
N LEU A 179 -26.52 -5.00 -0.84
CA LEU A 179 -27.21 -4.12 -1.78
C LEU A 179 -28.25 -4.87 -2.61
N LYS A 180 -27.99 -6.12 -3.01
CA LYS A 180 -28.97 -6.96 -3.72
C LYS A 180 -30.19 -7.26 -2.84
N LEU A 181 -29.98 -7.57 -1.56
CA LEU A 181 -31.06 -7.79 -0.60
C LEU A 181 -31.88 -6.52 -0.38
N ASP A 182 -31.23 -5.38 -0.16
CA ASP A 182 -31.91 -4.08 0.03
C ASP A 182 -32.76 -3.70 -1.19
N ILE A 183 -32.24 -3.91 -2.41
CA ILE A 183 -32.96 -3.67 -3.66
C ILE A 183 -34.18 -4.58 -3.77
N LYS A 184 -34.05 -5.86 -3.40
CA LYS A 184 -35.17 -6.82 -3.43
C LYS A 184 -36.27 -6.40 -2.46
N LEU A 185 -35.92 -6.10 -1.21
CA LEU A 185 -36.87 -5.68 -0.18
C LEU A 185 -37.63 -4.39 -0.55
N ILE A 186 -36.91 -3.37 -1.01
CA ILE A 186 -37.55 -2.09 -1.41
C ILE A 186 -38.43 -2.28 -2.64
N ARG A 187 -38.02 -3.13 -3.59
CA ARG A 187 -38.83 -3.43 -4.77
C ARG A 187 -40.13 -4.13 -4.37
N GLU A 188 -40.06 -5.14 -3.52
CA GLU A 188 -41.25 -5.85 -3.00
C GLU A 188 -42.19 -4.89 -2.26
N MET A 189 -41.66 -4.00 -1.42
CA MET A 189 -42.46 -2.99 -0.74
C MET A 189 -43.12 -1.99 -1.71
N ILE A 190 -42.42 -1.53 -2.74
CA ILE A 190 -43.00 -0.62 -3.76
C ILE A 190 -44.10 -1.34 -4.55
N GLU A 191 -43.88 -2.60 -4.92
CA GLU A 191 -44.89 -3.41 -5.63
C GLU A 191 -46.13 -3.64 -4.76
N GLU A 192 -46.00 -3.79 -3.44
CA GLU A 192 -47.13 -3.93 -2.53
C GLU A 192 -47.91 -2.61 -2.37
N ILE A 193 -47.20 -1.48 -2.25
CA ILE A 193 -47.83 -0.15 -2.19
C ILE A 193 -48.56 0.18 -3.51
N ASP A 194 -47.96 -0.13 -4.65
CA ASP A 194 -48.58 0.07 -5.97
C ASP A 194 -49.83 -0.83 -6.14
N ARG A 195 -49.81 -2.08 -5.62
CA ARG A 195 -50.99 -2.96 -5.57
C ARG A 195 -52.10 -2.39 -4.69
N GLU A 196 -51.78 -1.93 -3.49
CA GLU A 196 -52.77 -1.36 -2.57
C GLU A 196 -53.45 -0.12 -3.18
N ASN A 197 -52.65 0.76 -3.80
CA ASN A 197 -53.16 1.93 -4.50
C ASN A 197 -54.06 1.56 -5.69
N PHE A 198 -53.70 0.54 -6.47
CA PHE A 198 -54.54 0.05 -7.56
C PHE A 198 -55.91 -0.43 -7.07
N VAL A 199 -55.95 -1.19 -5.96
CA VAL A 199 -57.21 -1.65 -5.34
C VAL A 199 -58.05 -0.48 -4.84
N ARG A 200 -57.44 0.52 -4.18
CA ARG A 200 -58.14 1.73 -3.72
C ARG A 200 -58.75 2.51 -4.88
N LEU A 201 -58.01 2.70 -5.97
CA LEU A 201 -58.49 3.36 -7.20
C LEU A 201 -59.63 2.60 -7.86
N LYS A 202 -59.58 1.26 -7.87
CA LYS A 202 -60.67 0.43 -8.39
C LYS A 202 -61.95 0.60 -7.57
N LYS A 203 -61.86 0.51 -6.23
CA LYS A 203 -63.01 0.69 -5.33
C LYS A 203 -63.64 2.08 -5.44
N THR A 204 -62.82 3.14 -5.50
CA THR A 204 -63.32 4.51 -5.67
C THR A 204 -64.01 4.71 -7.03
N LYS A 205 -63.46 4.14 -8.11
CA LYS A 205 -64.12 4.14 -9.42
C LYS A 205 -65.47 3.42 -9.40
N ASP A 206 -65.57 2.28 -8.72
CA ASP A 206 -66.81 1.52 -8.58
C ASP A 206 -67.87 2.28 -7.77
N LEU A 207 -67.46 2.99 -6.71
CA LEU A 207 -68.33 3.87 -5.92
C LEU A 207 -68.87 5.04 -6.76
N ILE A 208 -68.00 5.70 -7.54
CA ILE A 208 -68.41 6.81 -8.42
C ILE A 208 -69.40 6.31 -9.48
N LYS A 209 -69.18 5.13 -10.06
CA LYS A 209 -70.12 4.52 -11.01
C LYS A 209 -71.47 4.22 -10.35
N LYS A 210 -71.50 3.62 -9.16
CA LYS A 210 -72.75 3.38 -8.41
C LYS A 210 -73.50 4.67 -8.11
N ASN A 211 -72.81 5.74 -7.72
CA ASN A 211 -73.44 7.03 -7.44
C ASN A 211 -73.95 7.72 -8.71
N LYS A 212 -73.28 7.58 -9.86
CA LYS A 212 -73.82 8.06 -11.14
C LYS A 212 -75.07 7.30 -11.58
N ILE A 213 -75.14 5.99 -11.35
CA ILE A 213 -76.32 5.18 -11.67
C ILE A 213 -77.51 5.57 -10.79
N LYS A 214 -77.28 5.88 -9.50
CA LYS A 214 -78.31 6.38 -8.58
C LYS A 214 -78.80 7.81 -8.82
N MET A 215 -78.09 8.62 -9.62
CA MET A 215 -78.49 9.99 -9.95
C MET A 215 -79.19 10.10 -11.32
N VAL A 216 -79.20 9.04 -12.12
CA VAL A 216 -79.77 9.02 -13.48
C VAL A 216 -81.03 8.13 -13.56
N GLY A 217 -81.30 7.33 -12.52
CA GLY A 217 -82.58 6.64 -12.32
C GLY A 217 -83.33 7.27 -11.17
#